data_AF-A0A1F8TBU0-F1
#
_entry.id   AF-A0A1F8TBU0-F1
#
_cell.length_a   1.000
_cell.length_b   1.000
_cell.length_c   1.000
_cell.angle_alpha   90.00
_cell.angle_beta   90.00
_cell.angle_gamma   90.00
#
_symmetry.space_group_name_H-M   'P 1'
#
loop_
_entity.id
_entity.type
_entity.pdbx_description
1 polymer ?
#
loop_
_entity_poly.entity_id
_entity_poly.type
_entity_poly.pdbx_seq_one_letter_code
_entity_poly.pdbx_strand_id
1 'polypeptide(L)' 'ARQAKRRGHTREREIAFLAAHGALHLLGFDDETPAGYREMVKLGTAAVGRAFRS' A
#
# COMPACT_ATOMS: atom_id res chain seq x y z
N ALA A 1 5.64 6.62 -1.55
CA ALA A 1 5.35 5.78 -0.37
C ALA A 1 6.22 6.09 0.86
N ARG A 2 5.68 6.78 1.88
CA ARG A 2 6.32 7.03 3.19
C ARG A 2 5.82 6.05 4.26
N GLN A 3 5.75 4.76 3.97
CA GLN A 3 5.50 3.76 5.02
C GLN A 3 6.79 3.56 5.80
N ALA A 4 6.90 4.25 6.94
CA ALA A 4 7.95 4.03 7.91
C ALA A 4 8.07 2.53 8.16
N LYS A 5 9.25 1.98 7.85
CA LYS A 5 9.77 0.62 8.06
C LYS A 5 9.15 -0.02 9.31
N ARG A 6 7.92 -0.53 9.22
CA ARG A 6 7.27 -1.24 10.32
C ARG A 6 8.03 -2.56 10.43
N ARG A 7 8.79 -2.72 11.52
CA ARG A 7 9.55 -3.94 11.79
C ARG A 7 8.58 -5.13 11.72
N GLY A 8 8.80 -6.05 10.77
CA GLY A 8 7.99 -7.28 10.62
C GLY A 8 7.31 -7.50 9.26
N HIS A 9 7.46 -6.61 8.27
CA HIS A 9 7.05 -6.93 6.89
C HIS A 9 8.12 -7.78 6.22
N THR A 10 7.74 -8.95 5.70
CA THR A 10 8.62 -9.73 4.82
C THR A 10 8.81 -8.98 3.50
N ARG A 11 9.89 -9.27 2.77
CA ARG A 11 10.18 -8.60 1.48
C ARG A 11 9.03 -8.74 0.49
N GLU A 12 8.33 -9.86 0.52
CA GLU A 12 7.18 -10.16 -0.33
C GLU A 12 6.01 -9.22 -0.03
N ARG A 13 5.77 -8.89 1.25
CA ARG A 13 4.72 -7.94 1.63
C ARG A 13 5.04 -6.52 1.18
N GLU A 14 6.30 -6.13 1.21
CA GLU A 14 6.75 -4.82 0.73
C GLU A 14 6.56 -4.71 -0.79
N ILE A 15 6.96 -5.72 -1.55
CA ILE A 15 6.76 -5.78 -3.00
C ILE A 15 5.27 -5.73 -3.35
N ALA A 16 4.44 -6.53 -2.67
CA ALA A 16 3.00 -6.53 -2.90
C ALA A 16 2.35 -5.18 -2.55
N PHE A 17 2.83 -4.50 -1.50
CA PHE A 17 2.36 -3.17 -1.16
C PHE A 17 2.72 -2.14 -2.23
N LEU A 18 3.96 -2.16 -2.73
CA LEU A 18 4.41 -1.27 -3.80
C LEU A 18 3.65 -1.53 -5.11
N ALA A 19 3.36 -2.79 -5.43
CA ALA A 19 2.54 -3.15 -6.59
C ALA A 19 1.10 -2.63 -6.45
N ALA A 20 0.47 -2.81 -5.28
CA ALA A 20 -0.85 -2.26 -5.01
C ALA A 20 -0.87 -0.72 -5.05
N HIS A 21 0.18 -0.07 -4.52
CA HIS A 21 0.33 1.38 -4.55
C HIS A 21 0.47 1.92 -5.98
N GLY A 22 1.30 1.29 -6.81
CA GLY A 22 1.42 1.62 -8.22
C GLY A 22 0.10 1.43 -8.98
N ALA A 23 -0.62 0.33 -8.73
CA ALA A 23 -1.92 0.08 -9.33
C ALA A 23 -2.96 1.16 -8.94
N LEU A 24 -2.94 1.62 -7.70
CA LEU A 24 -3.83 2.71 -7.25
C LEU A 24 -3.53 4.02 -7.99
N HIS A 25 -2.26 4.36 -8.23
CA HIS A 25 -1.94 5.53 -9.06
C HIS A 25 -2.44 5.38 -10.50
N LEU A 26 -2.32 4.19 -11.09
CA LEU A 26 -2.86 3.91 -12.43
C LEU A 26 -4.39 4.04 -12.50
N LEU A 27 -5.08 3.84 -11.36
CA LEU A 27 -6.53 4.03 -11.23
C LEU A 27 -6.92 5.48 -10.90
N GLY A 28 -5.96 6.41 -10.82
CA GLY A 28 -6.21 7.82 -10.56
C GLY A 28 -6.23 8.23 -9.09
N PHE A 29 -5.80 7.37 -8.17
CA PHE A 29 -5.59 7.76 -6.78
C PHE A 29 -4.30 8.55 -6.62
N ASP A 30 -4.32 9.53 -5.73
CA ASP A 30 -3.20 10.43 -5.46
C ASP A 30 -2.92 10.50 -3.95
N ASP A 31 -1.64 10.54 -3.57
CA ASP A 31 -1.14 10.66 -2.20
C ASP A 31 -0.47 12.00 -1.87
N GLU A 32 -0.63 13.02 -2.74
CA GLU A 32 -0.13 14.38 -2.50
C GLU A 32 -0.82 15.08 -1.32
N THR A 33 -2.08 14.75 -1.03
CA THR A 33 -2.79 15.29 0.14
C THR A 33 -2.74 14.32 1.33
N PRO A 34 -2.80 14.82 2.58
CA PRO A 34 -2.90 13.94 3.75
C PRO A 34 -4.12 13.00 3.71
N ALA A 35 -5.21 13.41 3.07
CA ALA A 35 -6.41 12.59 2.90
C ALA A 35 -6.18 11.46 1.89
N GLY A 36 -5.68 11.79 0.69
CA GLY A 36 -5.35 10.83 -0.36
C GLY A 36 -4.29 9.81 0.10
N TYR A 37 -3.26 10.28 0.81
CA TYR A 37 -2.27 9.39 1.42
C TYR A 37 -2.89 8.37 2.38
N ARG A 38 -3.79 8.80 3.27
CA ARG A 38 -4.49 7.89 4.20
C ARG A 38 -5.35 6.87 3.47
N GLU A 39 -6.02 7.29 2.40
CA GLU A 39 -6.85 6.42 1.57
C GLU A 39 -6.03 5.37 0.84
N MET A 40 -4.95 5.77 0.17
CA MET A 40 -4.07 4.85 -0.54
C MET A 40 -3.38 3.86 0.42
N VAL A 41 -3.00 4.30 1.63
CA VAL A 41 -2.47 3.40 2.65
C VAL A 41 -3.52 2.36 3.07
N LYS A 42 -4.77 2.78 3.33
CA LYS A 42 -5.86 1.87 3.69
C LYS A 42 -6.10 0.83 2.60
N LEU A 43 -6.18 1.26 1.34
CA LEU A 43 -6.43 0.40 0.18
C LEU A 43 -5.25 -0.56 -0.07
N GLY A 44 -4.02 -0.05 -0.07
CA GLY A 44 -2.82 -0.87 -0.26
C GLY A 44 -2.64 -1.92 0.83
N THR A 45 -2.87 -1.56 2.11
CA THR A 45 -2.82 -2.52 3.21
C THR A 45 -3.94 -3.56 3.11
N ALA A 46 -5.15 -3.17 2.69
CA ALA A 46 -6.25 -4.12 2.49
C ALA A 46 -5.96 -5.11 1.32
N ALA A 47 -5.36 -4.63 0.24
CA ALA A 47 -4.97 -5.45 -0.91
C ALA A 47 -3.90 -6.49 -0.51
N VAL A 48 -2.83 -6.06 0.17
CA VAL A 48 -1.79 -6.96 0.69
C VAL A 48 -2.37 -7.92 1.74
N GLY A 49 -3.21 -7.43 2.65
CA GLY A 49 -3.88 -8.27 3.63
C GLY A 49 -4.74 -9.37 3.01
N ARG A 50 -5.36 -9.13 1.85
CA ARG A 50 -6.07 -10.17 1.07
C ARG A 50 -5.12 -11.18 0.43
N ALA A 51 -3.96 -10.74 -0.05
CA ALA A 51 -2.99 -11.60 -0.72
C ALA A 51 -2.21 -12.56 0.21
N PHE A 52 -2.08 -12.22 1.50
CA PHE A 52 -1.30 -13.00 2.47
C PHE A 52 -2.13 -13.58 3.63
N ARG A 53 -3.46 -13.62 3.51
CA ARG A 53 -4.29 -14.45 4.39
C ARG A 53 -4.30 -15.88 3.85
N SER A 54 -3.55 -16.74 4.53
CA SER A 54 -3.74 -18.20 4.58
C SER A 54 -4.91 -18.55 5.48
#